data_AF-A0A7C6K9I6-F1
#
_entry.id   AF-A0A7C6K9I6-F1
#
_cell.length_a   1.000
_cell.length_b   1.000
_cell.length_c   1.000
_cell.angle_alpha   90.00
_cell.angle_beta   90.00
_cell.angle_gamma   90.00
#
_symmetry.space_group_name_H-M   'P 1'
#
loop_
_entity.id
_entity.type
_entity.pdbx_description
1 polymer ?
#
loop_
_entity_poly.entity_id
_entity_poly.type
_entity_poly.pdbx_seq_one_letter_code
_entity_poly.pdbx_strand_id
1 'polypeptide(L)'
;MKRLFGGRNNKESKEDKEMQKFMDRYQLEDLDERDLIVLKRIASDLAGNKFIKAGMALSFAKVEEQAKITYLSALVEQNWMIIRQLGRLNKNIEKLIEKQI
;
A
#
# COMPACT_ATOMS: atom_id res chain seq x y z
N MET A 1 17.12 46.59 4.14
CA MET A 1 17.36 45.66 3.01
C MET A 1 17.59 44.29 3.65
N LYS A 2 16.78 43.24 3.57
CA LYS A 2 15.86 42.72 2.54
C LYS A 2 14.77 41.87 3.27
N ARG A 3 13.51 42.04 2.88
CA ARG A 3 12.35 41.20 3.29
C ARG A 3 12.44 39.80 2.66
N LEU A 4 11.53 38.93 3.12
CA LEU A 4 11.01 37.69 2.53
C LEU A 4 11.71 36.38 2.89
N PHE A 5 11.06 35.59 3.74
CA PHE A 5 10.61 34.25 3.38
C PHE A 5 9.26 33.97 4.07
N GLY A 6 8.19 34.40 3.39
CA GLY A 6 6.88 33.79 3.56
C GLY A 6 6.84 32.45 2.81
N GLY A 7 6.17 31.47 3.40
CA GLY A 7 5.93 30.16 2.80
C GLY A 7 5.81 29.09 3.87
N ARG A 8 4.58 28.79 4.31
CA ARG A 8 4.27 27.57 5.05
C ARG A 8 4.78 26.40 4.21
N ASN A 9 5.88 25.79 4.63
CA ASN A 9 6.36 24.54 4.06
C ASN A 9 5.37 23.45 4.45
N ASN A 10 4.42 23.15 3.57
CA ASN A 10 3.69 21.90 3.58
C ASN A 10 4.66 20.79 3.14
N LYS A 11 5.61 20.43 4.02
CA LYS A 11 6.51 19.30 3.79
C LYS A 11 5.69 18.04 4.06
N GLU A 12 5.27 17.35 3.00
CA GLU A 12 4.79 15.97 3.09
C GLU A 12 5.70 15.17 4.02
N SER A 13 5.07 14.48 4.98
CA SER A 13 5.81 13.68 5.95
C SER A 13 6.49 12.49 5.24
N LYS A 14 7.52 11.90 5.86
CA LYS A 14 8.13 10.68 5.32
C LYS A 14 7.11 9.55 5.18
N GLU A 15 6.12 9.50 6.07
CA GLU A 15 5.04 8.50 6.02
C GLU A 15 4.16 8.67 4.78
N ASP A 16 3.81 9.90 4.45
CA ASP A 16 2.95 10.19 3.28
C ASP A 16 3.65 9.80 1.98
N LYS A 17 4.96 10.01 1.89
CA LYS A 17 5.76 9.61 0.72
C LYS A 17 5.89 8.10 0.56
N GLU A 18 6.07 7.38 1.67
CA GLU A 18 6.12 5.91 1.63
C GLU A 18 4.74 5.32 1.32
N MET A 19 3.66 5.97 1.79
CA MET A 19 2.29 5.63 1.42
C MET A 19 2.07 5.82 -0.09
N GLN A 20 2.48 6.96 -0.64
CA GLN A 20 2.33 7.24 -2.06
C GLN A 20 3.06 6.21 -2.93
N LYS A 21 4.32 5.89 -2.62
CA LYS A 21 5.08 4.83 -3.31
C LYS A 21 4.40 3.45 -3.22
N PHE A 22 3.76 3.17 -2.08
CA PHE A 22 3.03 1.92 -1.89
C PHE A 22 1.78 1.88 -2.77
N MET A 23 1.00 2.96 -2.78
CA MET A 23 -0.17 3.10 -3.64
C MET A 23 0.20 2.95 -5.11
N ASP A 24 1.28 3.61 -5.56
CA ASP A 24 1.77 3.53 -6.93
C ASP A 24 2.21 2.11 -7.29
N ARG A 25 2.92 1.42 -6.37
CA ARG A 25 3.39 0.05 -6.58
C ARG A 25 2.26 -0.93 -6.82
N TYR A 26 1.18 -0.80 -6.04
CA TYR A 26 0.04 -1.71 -6.09
C TYR A 26 -1.13 -1.18 -6.94
N GLN A 27 -0.97 0.01 -7.54
CA GLN A 27 -1.92 0.64 -8.42
C GLN A 27 -3.31 0.79 -7.76
N LEU A 28 -3.28 1.43 -6.59
CA LEU A 28 -4.40 1.61 -5.67
C LEU A 28 -5.02 3.02 -5.72
N GLU A 29 -4.80 3.76 -6.80
CA GLU A 29 -5.23 5.16 -6.98
C GLU A 29 -6.76 5.33 -6.95
N ASP A 30 -7.47 4.20 -7.09
CA ASP A 30 -8.91 4.15 -7.20
C ASP A 30 -9.65 3.95 -5.86
N LEU A 31 -8.93 3.80 -4.75
CA LEU A 31 -9.50 3.51 -3.43
C LEU A 31 -9.98 4.75 -2.68
N ASP A 32 -11.03 4.58 -1.87
CA ASP A 32 -11.61 5.66 -1.06
C ASP A 32 -10.78 5.92 0.23
N GLU A 33 -11.01 7.06 0.88
CA GLU A 33 -10.23 7.48 2.05
C GLU A 33 -10.33 6.49 3.24
N ARG A 34 -11.43 5.77 3.38
CA ARG A 34 -11.61 4.76 4.44
C ARG A 34 -10.79 3.51 4.14
N ASP A 35 -10.77 3.09 2.89
CA ASP A 35 -9.93 1.99 2.41
C ASP A 35 -8.45 2.33 2.65
N LEU A 36 -8.04 3.59 2.41
CA LEU A 36 -6.67 4.07 2.64
C LEU A 36 -6.22 3.95 4.11
N ILE A 37 -7.11 4.20 5.07
CA ILE A 37 -6.80 4.08 6.51
C ILE A 37 -6.50 2.61 6.87
N VAL A 38 -7.33 1.68 6.40
CA VAL A 38 -7.13 0.24 6.62
C VAL A 38 -5.84 -0.21 5.95
N LEU A 39 -5.58 0.29 4.74
CA LEU A 39 -4.36 0.08 3.98
C LEU A 39 -3.10 0.53 4.71
N LYS A 40 -3.12 1.71 5.32
CA LYS A 40 -1.97 2.25 6.08
C LYS A 40 -1.57 1.33 7.22
N ARG A 41 -2.56 0.73 7.90
CA ARG A 41 -2.33 -0.26 8.95
C ARG A 41 -1.73 -1.54 8.39
N ILE A 42 -2.32 -2.11 7.34
CA ILE A 42 -1.80 -3.35 6.70
C ILE A 42 -0.38 -3.15 6.18
N ALA A 43 -0.09 -2.02 5.52
CA ALA A 43 1.24 -1.72 5.01
C ALA A 43 2.29 -1.62 6.13
N SER A 44 1.92 -1.03 7.27
CA SER A 44 2.78 -0.95 8.46
C SER A 44 3.07 -2.34 9.04
N ASP A 45 2.06 -3.20 9.17
CA ASP A 45 2.22 -4.58 9.65
C ASP A 45 3.10 -5.40 8.69
N LEU A 46 2.94 -5.20 7.38
CA LEU A 46 3.76 -5.85 6.35
C LEU A 46 5.22 -5.37 6.35
N ALA A 47 5.47 -4.09 6.62
CA ALA A 47 6.82 -3.55 6.76
C ALA A 47 7.55 -4.23 7.93
N GLY A 48 6.87 -4.40 9.07
CA GLY A 48 7.37 -5.20 10.19
C GLY A 48 7.73 -6.63 9.77
N ASN A 49 6.85 -7.30 9.01
CA ASN A 49 7.14 -8.63 8.47
C ASN A 49 8.34 -8.66 7.51
N LYS A 50 8.57 -7.62 6.70
CA LYS A 50 9.76 -7.54 5.83
C LYS A 50 11.06 -7.48 6.64
N PHE A 51 11.09 -6.74 7.74
CA PHE A 51 12.25 -6.71 8.64
C PHE A 51 12.49 -8.07 9.30
N ILE A 52 11.44 -8.76 9.72
CA ILE A 52 11.52 -10.14 10.25
C ILE A 52 12.06 -11.10 9.18
N LYS A 53 11.56 -11.02 7.94
CA LYS A 53 12.05 -11.83 6.82
C LYS A 53 13.54 -11.61 6.56
N ALA A 54 13.99 -10.36 6.55
CA ALA A 54 15.41 -10.04 6.38
C ALA A 54 16.25 -10.62 7.53
N GLY A 55 15.79 -10.48 8.78
CA GLY A 55 16.45 -11.09 9.93
C GLY A 55 16.54 -12.62 9.84
N MET A 56 15.47 -13.28 9.37
CA MET A 56 15.44 -14.74 9.20
C MET A 56 16.32 -15.25 8.07
N ALA A 57 16.40 -14.50 6.97
CA ALA A 57 17.31 -14.80 5.87
C ALA A 57 18.79 -14.74 6.34
N LEU A 58 19.10 -13.79 7.23
CA LEU A 58 20.44 -13.64 7.82
C LEU A 58 20.72 -14.65 8.95
N SER A 59 19.70 -15.17 9.63
CA SER A 59 19.85 -16.09 10.77
C SER A 59 19.95 -17.58 10.38
N PHE A 60 20.10 -17.89 9.09
CA PHE A 60 20.06 -19.28 8.57
C PHE A 60 18.82 -20.05 9.02
N ALA A 61 17.65 -19.39 9.08
CA ALA A 61 16.39 -20.04 9.42
C ALA A 61 16.11 -21.23 8.48
N LYS A 62 15.47 -22.29 9.00
CA LYS A 62 15.17 -23.52 8.25
C LYS A 62 14.48 -23.21 6.92
N VAL A 63 14.88 -23.92 5.85
CA VAL A 63 14.33 -23.74 4.48
C VAL A 63 12.80 -23.82 4.44
N GLU A 64 12.21 -24.70 5.26
CA GLU A 64 10.76 -24.83 5.40
C GLU A 64 10.08 -23.53 5.91
N GLU A 65 10.71 -22.87 6.89
CA GLU A 65 10.24 -21.60 7.45
C GLU A 65 10.28 -20.49 6.39
N GLN A 66 11.37 -20.44 5.60
CA GLN A 66 11.52 -19.49 4.50
C GLN A 66 10.49 -19.71 3.38
N ALA A 67 10.17 -20.97 3.07
CA ALA A 67 9.16 -21.32 2.07
C ALA A 67 7.74 -20.86 2.50
N LYS A 68 7.35 -21.10 3.76
CA LYS A 68 6.06 -20.62 4.32
C LYS A 68 5.94 -19.10 4.23
N ILE A 69 7.00 -18.40 4.59
CA ILE A 69 7.10 -16.94 4.51
C ILE A 69 6.95 -16.45 3.06
N THR A 70 7.57 -17.12 2.10
CA THR A 70 7.48 -16.80 0.67
C THR A 70 6.04 -16.97 0.19
N TYR A 71 5.40 -18.08 0.52
CA TYR A 71 4.00 -18.33 0.19
C TYR A 71 3.06 -17.27 0.78
N LEU A 72 3.22 -16.93 2.07
CA LEU A 72 2.46 -15.85 2.70
C LEU A 72 2.69 -14.49 2.02
N SER A 73 3.89 -14.24 1.48
CA SER A 73 4.17 -13.04 0.68
C SER A 73 3.32 -13.00 -0.59
N ALA A 74 3.28 -14.11 -1.32
CA ALA A 74 2.52 -14.24 -2.55
C ALA A 74 1.01 -14.08 -2.30
N LEU A 75 0.48 -14.61 -1.20
CA LEU A 75 -0.93 -14.42 -0.81
C LEU A 75 -1.25 -12.94 -0.53
N VAL A 76 -0.36 -12.22 0.15
CA VAL A 76 -0.55 -10.79 0.40
C VAL A 76 -0.56 -10.01 -0.92
N GLU A 77 0.35 -10.31 -1.85
CA GLU A 77 0.38 -9.69 -3.17
C GLU A 77 -0.89 -10.00 -3.98
N GLN A 78 -1.39 -11.24 -3.91
CA GLN A 78 -2.65 -11.63 -4.51
C GLN A 78 -3.84 -10.85 -3.92
N ASN A 79 -3.89 -10.66 -2.60
CA ASN A 79 -4.93 -9.88 -1.94
C ASN A 79 -4.97 -8.43 -2.46
N TRP A 80 -3.81 -7.82 -2.70
CA TRP A 80 -3.74 -6.48 -3.30
C TRP A 80 -4.32 -6.43 -4.72
N MET A 81 -4.00 -7.44 -5.54
CA MET A 81 -4.59 -7.54 -6.88
C MET A 81 -6.11 -7.69 -6.82
N ILE A 82 -6.64 -8.48 -5.87
CA ILE A 82 -8.09 -8.64 -5.68
C ILE A 82 -8.74 -7.30 -5.32
N ILE A 83 -8.21 -6.60 -4.32
CA ILE A 83 -8.73 -5.28 -3.88
C ILE A 83 -8.81 -4.31 -5.06
N ARG A 84 -7.74 -4.24 -5.86
CA ARG A 84 -7.70 -3.38 -7.04
C ARG A 84 -8.74 -3.77 -8.10
N GLN A 85 -8.90 -5.06 -8.38
CA GLN A 85 -9.86 -5.54 -9.36
C GLN A 85 -11.31 -5.28 -8.90
N LEU A 86 -11.58 -5.40 -7.60
CA LEU A 86 -12.87 -5.03 -7.00
C LEU A 86 -13.13 -3.52 -7.12
N GLY A 87 -12.14 -2.67 -6.82
CA GLY A 87 -12.26 -1.22 -6.99
C GLY A 87 -12.59 -0.81 -8.44
N ARG A 88 -11.92 -1.42 -9.42
CA ARG A 88 -12.21 -1.22 -10.85
C ARG A 88 -13.62 -1.65 -11.23
N LEU A 89 -14.07 -2.79 -10.71
CA LEU A 89 -15.40 -3.32 -10.95
C LEU A 89 -16.46 -2.35 -10.41
N ASN A 90 -16.29 -1.83 -9.19
CA ASN A 90 -17.19 -0.84 -8.60
C ASN A 90 -17.28 0.43 -9.46
N LYS A 91 -16.14 1.02 -9.86
CA LYS A 91 -16.13 2.21 -10.74
C LYS A 91 -16.82 1.98 -12.08
N ASN A 92 -16.68 0.78 -12.63
CA ASN A 92 -17.35 0.44 -13.89
C ASN A 92 -18.86 0.30 -13.70
N ILE A 93 -19.32 -0.25 -12.57
CA ILE A 93 -20.75 -0.35 -12.22
C ILE A 93 -21.36 1.04 -12.04
N GLU A 94 -20.70 1.94 -11.30
CA GLU A 94 -21.15 3.32 -11.11
C GLU A 94 -21.34 4.05 -12.45
N LYS A 95 -20.35 3.96 -13.35
CA LYS A 95 -20.44 4.53 -14.71
C LYS A 95 -21.57 3.95 -15.55
N LEU A 96 -21.95 2.69 -15.34
CA LEU A 96 -23.07 2.07 -16.05
C LEU A 96 -24.40 2.59 -15.55
N ILE A 97 -24.54 2.77 -14.23
CA ILE A 97 -25.75 3.32 -13.61
C ILE A 97 -25.97 4.77 -14.06
N GLU A 98 -24.92 5.60 -14.06
CA GLU A 98 -24.99 6.99 -14.52
C GLU A 98 -25.46 7.16 -15.96
N LYS A 99 -25.17 6.17 -16.84
CA LYS A 99 -25.59 6.19 -18.24
C LYS A 99 -27.05 5.81 -18.47
N GLN A 100 -27.70 5.21 -17.47
CA GLN A 100 -29.11 4.78 -17.55
C GLN A 100 -30.09 5.85 -17.05
N ILE A 101 -29.58 6.94 -16.48
CA ILE A 101 -30.34 8.10 -15.98
C ILE A 101 -30.14 9.25 -16.97
#